data_AF-A0A956EUB4-F1
#
_entry.id   AF-A0A956EUB4-F1
#
_cell.length_a   1.000
_cell.length_b   1.000
_cell.length_c   1.000
_cell.angle_alpha   90.00
_cell.angle_beta   90.00
_cell.angle_gamma   90.00
#
_symmetry.space_group_name_H-M   'P 1'
#
loop_
_entity.id
_entity.type
_entity.pdbx_description
1 polymer ?
#
loop_
_entity_poly.entity_id
_entity_poly.type
_entity_poly.pdbx_seq_one_letter_code
_entity_poly.pdbx_strand_id
1 'polypeptide(L)'
;MDSTELPGSHPEASDKTIVDPEPPSGRMAQRDADGRTHLNRFPGDPAPHDRIKGVAIAAFVQWYQQTQDRARLAEVIASMRPEHRVHLDVNRPGAGLIASTWYPSALVHELLDGLSAGLSESETEALATQAEGAVMDATLHGVHKLFFRMLVTPERYARYSQPLWNRFFDSGQMVTEVEGNEVRSRATNWRGYHCFICRMNREAMRIIHTAMGVKVLGKVETVECMAQGDKSCSNRLRMAR
;
A
#
# COMPACT_ATOMS: atom_id res chain seq x y z
N MET A 1 -74.00 -31.71 -13.07
CA MET A 1 -72.94 -30.70 -13.11
C MET A 1 -71.75 -31.24 -12.35
N ASP A 2 -70.54 -31.32 -12.85
CA ASP A 2 -70.01 -31.57 -14.19
C ASP A 2 -68.56 -31.99 -13.90
N SER A 3 -68.06 -32.98 -14.62
CA SER A 3 -66.69 -33.48 -14.48
C SER A 3 -65.71 -32.50 -15.09
N THR A 4 -64.54 -32.29 -14.49
CA THR A 4 -63.31 -32.03 -15.27
C THR A 4 -62.06 -32.25 -14.41
N GLU A 5 -61.46 -33.44 -14.57
CA GLU A 5 -60.01 -33.60 -14.54
C GLU A 5 -59.41 -32.92 -15.78
N LEU A 6 -58.20 -32.34 -15.68
CA LEU A 6 -57.14 -32.47 -16.71
C LEU A 6 -55.75 -32.12 -16.10
N PRO A 7 -54.64 -32.59 -16.74
CA PRO A 7 -53.35 -32.90 -16.11
C PRO A 7 -52.13 -32.16 -16.70
N GLY A 8 -50.94 -32.48 -16.17
CA GLY A 8 -49.61 -32.32 -16.80
C GLY A 8 -48.87 -31.02 -16.45
N SER A 9 -47.54 -30.90 -16.47
CA SER A 9 -46.39 -31.82 -16.60
C SER A 9 -45.13 -30.93 -16.67
N HIS A 10 -44.09 -31.23 -15.87
CA HIS A 10 -42.66 -30.85 -15.99
C HIS A 10 -42.23 -29.35 -15.91
N PRO A 11 -40.96 -29.01 -15.55
CA PRO A 11 -39.75 -29.85 -15.54
C PRO A 11 -38.90 -29.87 -14.26
N GLU A 12 -38.04 -30.88 -14.23
CA GLU A 12 -36.91 -31.12 -13.34
C GLU A 12 -35.96 -29.91 -13.29
N ALA A 13 -35.67 -29.43 -12.09
CA ALA A 13 -34.55 -28.55 -11.84
C ALA A 13 -33.27 -29.40 -11.81
N SER A 14 -32.42 -29.15 -12.80
CA SER A 14 -31.09 -29.72 -12.94
C SER A 14 -30.22 -29.43 -11.72
N ASP A 15 -29.67 -30.51 -11.19
CA ASP A 15 -28.57 -30.55 -10.24
C ASP A 15 -27.34 -29.87 -10.86
N LYS A 16 -27.09 -28.62 -10.46
CA LYS A 16 -25.84 -27.93 -10.78
C LYS A 16 -24.85 -28.25 -9.68
N THR A 17 -24.08 -29.31 -9.92
CA THR A 17 -22.82 -29.56 -9.22
C THR A 17 -21.94 -28.33 -9.40
N ILE A 18 -21.80 -27.53 -8.33
CA ILE A 18 -20.78 -26.50 -8.24
C ILE A 18 -19.45 -27.24 -8.13
N VAL A 19 -18.70 -27.26 -9.22
CA VAL A 19 -17.29 -27.67 -9.20
C VAL A 19 -16.53 -26.52 -8.57
N ASP A 20 -16.03 -26.73 -7.35
CA ASP A 20 -15.09 -25.82 -6.71
C ASP A 20 -13.87 -25.62 -7.64
N PRO A 21 -13.45 -24.39 -7.96
CA PRO A 21 -12.22 -24.18 -8.70
C PRO A 21 -11.04 -24.68 -7.87
N GLU A 22 -10.25 -25.59 -8.43
CA GLU A 22 -8.97 -25.99 -7.86
C GLU A 22 -8.14 -24.75 -7.47
N PRO A 23 -7.54 -24.72 -6.28
CA PRO A 23 -6.59 -23.67 -5.95
C PRO A 23 -5.42 -23.73 -6.93
N PRO A 24 -4.91 -22.58 -7.42
CA PRO A 24 -3.77 -22.58 -8.32
C PRO A 24 -2.58 -23.27 -7.64
N SER A 25 -2.17 -24.38 -8.24
CA SER A 25 -1.00 -25.15 -7.85
C SER A 25 0.25 -24.27 -7.86
N GLY A 26 1.13 -24.53 -6.90
CA GLY A 26 2.12 -23.59 -6.40
C GLY A 26 3.06 -22.96 -7.42
N ARG A 27 3.40 -21.69 -7.16
CA ARG A 27 4.63 -21.08 -7.66
C ARG A 27 5.64 -21.00 -6.51
N MET A 28 6.69 -21.81 -6.64
CA MET A 28 7.89 -21.74 -5.81
C MET A 28 8.49 -20.33 -5.87
N ALA A 29 8.85 -19.79 -4.71
CA ALA A 29 9.77 -18.66 -4.62
C ALA A 29 11.08 -19.04 -5.31
N GLN A 30 11.44 -18.35 -6.40
CA GLN A 30 12.76 -18.50 -7.00
C GLN A 30 13.77 -17.76 -6.12
N ARG A 31 14.72 -18.52 -5.54
CA ARG A 31 15.92 -17.98 -4.91
C ARG A 31 16.95 -17.70 -6.00
N ASP A 32 17.65 -16.58 -5.91
CA ASP A 32 18.83 -16.34 -6.74
C ASP A 32 20.03 -17.17 -6.24
N ALA A 33 21.13 -17.13 -6.99
CA ALA A 33 22.37 -17.85 -6.68
C ALA A 33 22.98 -17.47 -5.31
N ASP A 34 22.57 -16.33 -4.75
CA ASP A 34 23.07 -15.79 -3.47
C ASP A 34 22.11 -16.09 -2.29
N GLY A 35 21.03 -16.84 -2.53
CA GLY A 35 20.08 -17.25 -1.49
C GLY A 35 19.18 -16.13 -0.95
N ARG A 36 19.14 -14.96 -1.61
CA ARG A 36 18.32 -13.83 -1.22
C ARG A 36 16.94 -13.93 -1.88
N THR A 37 15.90 -13.70 -1.08
CA THR A 37 14.52 -13.63 -1.60
C THR A 37 14.29 -12.21 -2.13
N HIS A 38 14.58 -11.98 -3.41
CA HIS A 38 14.16 -10.76 -4.08
C HIS A 38 12.68 -10.87 -4.43
N LEU A 39 11.84 -10.11 -3.74
CA LEU A 39 10.44 -9.95 -4.12
C LEU A 39 10.39 -9.18 -5.45
N ASN A 40 10.22 -9.93 -6.55
CA ASN A 40 9.79 -9.49 -7.89
C ASN A 40 10.58 -8.35 -8.56
N ARG A 41 11.64 -8.70 -9.31
CA ARG A 41 12.18 -7.85 -10.38
C ARG A 41 11.63 -8.34 -11.72
N PHE A 42 10.82 -7.54 -12.42
CA PHE A 42 10.43 -7.82 -13.80
C PHE A 42 11.61 -7.51 -14.74
N PRO A 43 12.01 -8.39 -15.68
CA PRO A 43 13.08 -8.10 -16.63
C PRO A 43 12.58 -7.32 -17.86
N GLY A 44 13.29 -6.25 -18.27
CA GLY A 44 13.41 -5.93 -19.71
C GLY A 44 13.16 -4.53 -20.27
N ASP A 45 13.27 -3.40 -19.55
CA ASP A 45 13.34 -2.08 -20.23
C ASP A 45 14.04 -0.98 -19.40
N PRO A 46 15.04 -0.24 -19.93
CA PRO A 46 15.56 0.96 -19.29
C PRO A 46 14.73 2.19 -19.69
N ALA A 47 13.56 2.37 -19.05
CA ALA A 47 12.66 3.51 -19.23
C ALA A 47 12.49 4.29 -17.90
N PRO A 48 12.00 5.56 -17.91
CA PRO A 48 12.30 6.57 -16.90
C PRO A 48 11.88 6.12 -15.51
N HIS A 49 12.87 6.16 -14.61
CA HIS A 49 12.87 5.57 -13.28
C HIS A 49 11.57 5.82 -12.51
N ASP A 50 11.00 4.76 -11.96
CA ASP A 50 9.94 4.87 -10.97
C ASP A 50 10.51 5.57 -9.75
N ARG A 51 9.94 6.71 -9.39
CA ARG A 51 10.39 7.58 -8.31
C ARG A 51 9.31 7.77 -7.26
N ILE A 52 9.80 8.00 -6.06
CA ILE A 52 9.00 8.30 -4.88
C ILE A 52 9.35 9.72 -4.44
N LYS A 53 8.33 10.51 -4.12
CA LYS A 53 8.52 11.87 -3.64
C LYS A 53 9.13 11.85 -2.24
N GLY A 54 10.12 12.72 -2.02
CA GLY A 54 10.85 12.83 -0.77
C GLY A 54 9.98 13.12 0.45
N VAL A 55 8.79 13.70 0.27
CA VAL A 55 7.94 14.16 1.37
C VAL A 55 7.58 13.05 2.37
N ALA A 56 7.16 11.88 1.90
CA ALA A 56 6.79 10.77 2.78
C ALA A 56 8.04 10.10 3.38
N ILE A 57 9.05 9.84 2.55
CA ILE A 57 10.25 9.13 3.02
C ILE A 57 11.10 9.97 3.97
N ALA A 58 11.21 11.28 3.76
CA ALA A 58 11.93 12.17 4.67
C ALA A 58 11.26 12.22 6.06
N ALA A 59 9.92 12.30 6.09
CA ALA A 59 9.15 12.26 7.33
C ALA A 59 9.32 10.93 8.07
N PHE A 60 9.23 9.80 7.35
CA PHE A 60 9.48 8.47 7.92
C PHE A 60 10.90 8.36 8.50
N VAL A 61 11.93 8.70 7.72
CA VAL A 61 13.34 8.57 8.17
C VAL A 61 13.61 9.49 9.36
N GLN A 62 13.04 10.69 9.36
CA GLN A 62 13.17 11.61 10.48
C GLN A 62 12.53 11.04 11.74
N TRP A 63 11.32 10.49 11.63
CA TRP A 63 10.65 9.82 12.75
C TRP A 63 11.45 8.61 13.25
N TYR A 64 11.95 7.77 12.33
CA TYR A 64 12.75 6.60 12.68
C TYR A 64 14.03 7.01 13.43
N GLN A 65 14.73 8.03 12.93
CA GLN A 65 15.94 8.59 13.54
C GLN A 65 15.71 9.12 14.96
N GLN A 66 14.49 9.62 15.25
CA GLN A 66 14.14 10.23 16.54
C GLN A 66 13.59 9.23 17.56
N THR A 67 12.91 8.18 17.11
CA THR A 67 12.08 7.33 17.98
C THR A 67 12.49 5.86 17.99
N GLN A 68 13.24 5.43 16.98
CA GLN A 68 13.67 4.04 16.81
C GLN A 68 15.20 3.95 16.99
N ASP A 69 15.83 3.07 16.22
CA ASP A 69 17.24 2.78 16.32
C ASP A 69 18.07 3.60 15.30
N ARG A 70 18.62 4.72 15.76
CA ARG A 70 19.50 5.55 14.94
C ARG A 70 20.78 4.80 14.51
N ALA A 71 21.29 3.89 15.34
CA ALA A 71 22.48 3.10 15.00
C ALA A 71 22.15 2.15 13.85
N ARG A 72 20.99 1.47 13.91
CA ARG A 72 20.48 0.66 12.80
C ARG A 72 20.33 1.46 11.51
N LEU A 73 19.77 2.66 11.56
CA LEU A 73 19.67 3.52 10.38
C LEU A 73 21.05 3.83 9.78
N ALA A 74 22.05 4.13 10.61
CA ALA A 74 23.41 4.38 10.16
C ALA A 74 24.05 3.15 9.52
N GLU A 75 23.89 1.96 10.13
CA GLU A 75 24.37 0.69 9.58
C GLU A 75 23.74 0.38 8.22
N VAL A 76 22.42 0.54 8.11
CA VAL A 76 21.70 0.34 6.85
C VAL A 76 22.25 1.27 5.79
N ILE A 77 22.30 2.59 6.05
CA ILE A 77 22.85 3.57 5.09
C ILE A 77 24.29 3.24 4.69
N ALA A 78 25.13 2.82 5.64
CA ALA A 78 26.51 2.47 5.35
C ALA A 78 26.63 1.24 4.42
N SER A 79 25.73 0.28 4.56
CA SER A 79 25.66 -0.95 3.76
C SER A 79 24.99 -0.78 2.39
N MET A 80 24.30 0.34 2.17
CA MET A 80 23.64 0.62 0.89
C MET A 80 24.65 0.76 -0.25
N ARG A 81 24.18 0.49 -1.47
CA ARG A 81 24.95 0.71 -2.69
C ARG A 81 25.46 2.15 -2.79
N PRO A 82 26.70 2.39 -3.28
CA PRO A 82 27.30 3.72 -3.33
C PRO A 82 26.42 4.77 -4.04
N GLU A 83 25.76 4.39 -5.14
CA GLU A 83 24.88 5.27 -5.90
C GLU A 83 23.63 5.69 -5.14
N HIS A 84 23.20 4.91 -4.14
CA HIS A 84 22.06 5.25 -3.29
C HIS A 84 22.49 6.03 -2.06
N ARG A 85 23.61 5.63 -1.45
CA ARG A 85 24.16 6.25 -0.24
C ARG A 85 24.51 7.72 -0.44
N VAL A 86 24.91 8.15 -1.64
CA VAL A 86 25.26 9.55 -1.93
C VAL A 86 24.12 10.55 -1.67
N HIS A 87 22.87 10.07 -1.62
CA HIS A 87 21.70 10.89 -1.34
C HIS A 87 21.36 11.02 0.16
N LEU A 88 22.09 10.32 1.04
CA LEU A 88 21.76 10.16 2.44
C LEU A 88 22.92 10.60 3.34
N ASP A 89 22.60 11.38 4.36
CA ASP A 89 23.50 11.82 5.43
C ASP A 89 22.81 11.62 6.78
N VAL A 90 23.15 10.53 7.47
CA VAL A 90 22.54 10.11 8.75
C VAL A 90 22.68 11.15 9.88
N ASN A 91 23.56 12.14 9.72
CA ASN A 91 23.74 13.21 10.71
C ASN A 91 22.79 14.38 10.48
N ARG A 92 22.08 14.42 9.36
CA ARG A 92 21.04 15.41 9.07
C ARG A 92 19.66 14.86 9.45
N PRO A 93 18.70 15.72 9.81
CA PRO A 93 17.30 15.33 9.95
C PRO A 93 16.80 14.63 8.69
N GLY A 94 16.05 13.52 8.86
CA GLY A 94 15.52 12.76 7.73
C GLY A 94 16.62 12.17 6.83
N ALA A 95 17.81 11.95 7.39
CA ALA A 95 19.03 11.59 6.66
C ALA A 95 19.34 12.53 5.47
N GLY A 96 18.95 13.80 5.53
CA GLY A 96 19.20 14.78 4.47
C GLY A 96 18.26 14.67 3.26
N LEU A 97 17.24 13.81 3.31
CA LEU A 97 16.20 13.73 2.28
C LEU A 97 15.40 15.04 2.21
N ILE A 98 15.16 15.51 0.99
CA ILE A 98 14.45 16.76 0.70
C ILE A 98 13.03 16.43 0.24
N ALA A 99 12.03 16.96 0.95
CA ALA A 99 10.63 16.66 0.72
C ALA A 99 10.16 16.90 -0.74
N SER A 100 10.68 17.94 -1.39
CA SER A 100 10.30 18.32 -2.77
C SER A 100 11.04 17.53 -3.86
N THR A 101 12.05 16.73 -3.53
CA THR A 101 12.85 15.97 -4.50
C THR A 101 12.20 14.64 -4.85
N TRP A 102 12.39 14.16 -6.08
CA TRP A 102 12.00 12.81 -6.50
C TRP A 102 13.21 11.88 -6.37
N TYR A 103 13.06 10.76 -5.67
CA TYR A 103 14.12 9.77 -5.45
C TYR A 103 13.84 8.48 -6.21
N PRO A 104 14.86 7.79 -6.74
CA PRO A 104 14.68 6.47 -7.33
C PRO A 104 13.99 5.53 -6.33
N SER A 105 12.94 4.83 -6.76
CA SER A 105 12.22 3.87 -5.91
C SER A 105 13.17 2.81 -5.36
N ALA A 106 14.14 2.34 -6.15
CA ALA A 106 15.15 1.38 -5.73
C ALA A 106 15.98 1.84 -4.52
N LEU A 107 16.26 3.15 -4.38
CA LEU A 107 16.93 3.70 -3.20
C LEU A 107 16.05 3.55 -1.97
N VAL A 108 14.79 3.95 -2.11
CA VAL A 108 13.81 3.90 -1.02
C VAL A 108 13.55 2.45 -0.60
N HIS A 109 13.42 1.54 -1.56
CA HIS A 109 13.22 0.11 -1.32
C HIS A 109 14.38 -0.48 -0.53
N GLU A 110 15.62 -0.23 -0.96
CA GLU A 110 16.81 -0.74 -0.27
C GLU A 110 16.93 -0.22 1.17
N LEU A 111 16.58 1.05 1.40
CA LEU A 111 16.51 1.62 2.74
C LEU A 111 15.44 0.90 3.59
N LEU A 112 14.22 0.73 3.06
CA LEU A 112 13.12 0.07 3.78
C LEU A 112 13.41 -1.41 4.04
N ASP A 113 14.01 -2.11 3.09
CA ASP A 113 14.44 -3.51 3.25
C ASP A 113 15.48 -3.62 4.36
N GLY A 114 16.48 -2.73 4.39
CA GLY A 114 17.49 -2.73 5.45
C GLY A 114 16.89 -2.44 6.84
N LEU A 115 15.97 -1.48 6.94
CA LEU A 115 15.33 -1.10 8.21
C LEU A 115 14.33 -2.15 8.72
N SER A 116 13.75 -2.97 7.83
CA SER A 116 12.81 -4.04 8.18
C SER A 116 13.44 -5.43 8.22
N ALA A 117 14.69 -5.58 7.79
CA ALA A 117 15.38 -6.86 7.79
C ALA A 117 15.49 -7.46 9.21
N GLY A 118 15.05 -8.71 9.35
CA GLY A 118 15.06 -9.45 10.61
C GLY A 118 13.82 -9.26 11.48
N LEU A 119 12.93 -8.33 11.13
CA LEU A 119 11.64 -8.18 11.80
C LEU A 119 10.69 -9.32 11.43
N SER A 120 9.91 -9.78 12.39
CA SER A 120 8.75 -10.62 12.13
C SER A 120 7.66 -9.86 11.36
N GLU A 121 6.66 -10.58 10.87
CA GLU A 121 5.55 -9.97 10.14
C GLU A 121 4.76 -8.96 11.00
N SER A 122 4.54 -9.29 12.28
CA SER A 122 3.84 -8.42 13.23
C SER A 122 4.65 -7.18 13.58
N GLU A 123 5.97 -7.30 13.76
CA GLU A 123 6.86 -6.16 13.97
C GLU A 123 6.92 -5.25 12.75
N THR A 124 6.99 -5.84 11.55
CA THR A 124 6.95 -5.08 10.28
C THR A 124 5.63 -4.32 10.15
N GLU A 125 4.51 -4.95 10.51
CA GLU A 125 3.19 -4.30 10.50
C GLU A 125 3.09 -3.16 11.51
N ALA A 126 3.59 -3.38 12.73
CA ALA A 126 3.64 -2.35 13.77
C ALA A 126 4.54 -1.17 13.37
N LEU A 127 5.68 -1.45 12.73
CA LEU A 127 6.59 -0.43 12.21
C LEU A 127 5.91 0.38 11.09
N ALA A 128 5.28 -0.27 10.12
CA ALA A 128 4.56 0.40 9.05
C ALA A 128 3.40 1.26 9.56
N THR A 129 2.68 0.79 10.59
CA THR A 129 1.58 1.52 11.21
C THR A 129 2.07 2.81 11.87
N GLN A 130 3.12 2.73 12.68
CA GLN A 130 3.71 3.89 13.36
C GLN A 130 4.35 4.85 12.37
N ALA A 131 5.08 4.32 11.38
CA ALA A 131 5.67 5.09 10.30
C ALA A 131 4.63 5.93 9.56
N GLU A 132 3.52 5.30 9.15
CA GLU A 132 2.47 6.01 8.43
C GLU A 132 1.78 7.06 9.29
N GLY A 133 1.56 6.78 10.58
CA GLY A 133 1.08 7.79 11.54
C GLY A 133 1.97 9.04 11.55
N ALA A 134 3.29 8.85 11.64
CA ALA A 134 4.25 9.94 11.62
C ALA A 134 4.30 10.68 10.28
N VAL A 135 4.23 9.96 9.16
CA VAL A 135 4.15 10.55 7.81
C VAL A 135 2.88 11.38 7.67
N MET A 136 1.74 10.87 8.13
CA MET A 136 0.47 11.58 8.09
C MET A 136 0.47 12.83 8.97
N ASP A 137 1.04 12.75 10.17
CA ASP A 137 1.16 13.93 11.03
C ASP A 137 2.10 14.98 10.41
N ALA A 138 3.17 14.57 9.73
CA ALA A 138 4.07 15.49 9.04
C ALA A 138 3.46 16.09 7.74
N THR A 139 2.56 15.37 7.06
CA THR A 139 2.00 15.80 5.77
C THR A 139 0.64 16.48 5.87
N LEU A 140 -0.16 16.13 6.88
CA LEU A 140 -1.50 16.67 7.10
C LEU A 140 -1.54 17.69 8.25
N HIS A 141 -0.44 18.35 8.61
CA HIS A 141 -0.42 19.25 9.77
C HIS A 141 -1.18 20.59 9.57
N GLY A 142 -1.63 21.15 10.68
CA GLY A 142 -2.13 22.52 10.80
C GLY A 142 -3.45 22.78 10.08
N VAL A 143 -3.48 23.87 9.30
CA VAL A 143 -4.67 24.34 8.57
C VAL A 143 -5.18 23.30 7.57
N HIS A 144 -4.28 22.46 7.01
CA HIS A 144 -4.65 21.37 6.11
C HIS A 144 -5.46 20.28 6.81
N LYS A 145 -5.16 19.91 8.07
CA LYS A 145 -5.94 18.94 8.86
C LYS A 145 -7.37 19.43 9.07
N LEU A 146 -7.51 20.70 9.42
CA LEU A 146 -8.81 21.32 9.69
C LEU A 146 -9.65 21.39 8.42
N PHE A 147 -9.06 21.78 7.28
CA PHE A 147 -9.74 21.76 6.00
C PHE A 147 -10.08 20.34 5.53
N PHE A 148 -9.20 19.37 5.75
CA PHE A 148 -9.49 17.97 5.45
C PHE A 148 -10.73 17.50 6.21
N ARG A 149 -10.80 17.75 7.52
CA ARG A 149 -11.94 17.37 8.34
C ARG A 149 -13.25 18.07 7.96
N MET A 150 -13.18 19.35 7.56
CA MET A 150 -14.39 20.13 7.27
C MET A 150 -14.89 19.96 5.83
N LEU A 151 -14.01 19.67 4.88
CA LEU A 151 -14.33 19.77 3.45
C LEU A 151 -14.12 18.47 2.67
N VAL A 152 -13.50 17.45 3.23
CA VAL A 152 -13.22 16.21 2.50
C VAL A 152 -14.13 15.09 3.00
N THR A 153 -15.01 14.62 2.12
CA THR A 153 -15.79 13.40 2.31
C THR A 153 -15.10 12.21 1.62
N PRO A 154 -15.43 10.96 1.95
CA PRO A 154 -14.91 9.78 1.26
C PRO A 154 -15.11 9.85 -0.27
N GLU A 155 -16.27 10.29 -0.74
CA GLU A 155 -16.58 10.40 -2.17
C GLU A 155 -15.72 11.47 -2.85
N ARG A 156 -15.45 12.58 -2.15
CA ARG A 156 -14.55 13.61 -2.66
C ARG A 156 -13.12 13.07 -2.72
N TYR A 157 -12.66 12.41 -1.67
CA TYR A 157 -11.34 11.76 -1.66
C TYR A 157 -11.19 10.77 -2.81
N ALA A 158 -12.19 9.92 -3.02
CA ALA A 158 -12.23 8.95 -4.10
C ALA A 158 -11.98 9.57 -5.47
N ARG A 159 -12.66 10.69 -5.77
CA ARG A 159 -12.47 11.47 -7.02
C ARG A 159 -11.07 12.05 -7.19
N TYR A 160 -10.35 12.32 -6.10
CA TYR A 160 -9.01 12.91 -6.13
C TYR A 160 -7.89 11.91 -5.81
N SER A 161 -8.21 10.62 -5.71
CA SER A 161 -7.25 9.57 -5.34
C SER A 161 -6.04 9.50 -6.28
N GLN A 162 -6.24 9.60 -7.61
CA GLN A 162 -5.12 9.63 -8.57
C GLN A 162 -4.26 10.91 -8.48
N PRO A 163 -4.82 12.14 -8.49
CA PRO A 163 -4.00 13.33 -8.27
C PRO A 163 -3.21 13.31 -6.96
N LEU A 164 -3.78 12.76 -5.89
CA LEU A 164 -3.09 12.58 -4.62
C LEU A 164 -1.96 11.54 -4.75
N TRP A 165 -2.23 10.41 -5.39
CA TRP A 165 -1.23 9.39 -5.69
C TRP A 165 0.00 9.98 -6.42
N ASN A 166 -0.25 10.84 -7.41
CA ASN A 166 0.78 11.53 -8.19
C ASN A 166 1.64 12.51 -7.37
N ARG A 167 1.24 12.85 -6.14
CA ARG A 167 2.07 13.64 -5.21
C ARG A 167 3.18 12.81 -4.58
N PHE A 168 3.01 11.49 -4.50
CA PHE A 168 3.91 10.57 -3.80
C PHE A 168 4.64 9.63 -4.76
N PHE A 169 4.01 9.26 -5.87
CA PHE A 169 4.53 8.30 -6.84
C PHE A 169 4.42 8.87 -8.25
N ASP A 170 5.38 8.57 -9.13
CA ASP A 170 5.31 8.95 -10.55
C ASP A 170 4.91 7.79 -11.49
N SER A 171 4.59 6.63 -10.92
CA SER A 171 4.04 5.46 -11.59
C SER A 171 2.82 4.93 -10.85
N GLY A 172 2.02 4.12 -11.52
CA GLY A 172 0.80 3.54 -10.97
C GLY A 172 -0.47 4.33 -11.26
N GLN A 173 -1.57 3.61 -11.33
CA GLN A 173 -2.93 4.14 -11.45
C GLN A 173 -3.67 3.79 -10.17
N MET A 174 -4.12 4.82 -9.45
CA MET A 174 -4.88 4.70 -8.22
C MET A 174 -6.35 5.05 -8.49
N VAL A 175 -7.23 4.09 -8.21
CA VAL A 175 -8.67 4.28 -8.20
C VAL A 175 -9.16 4.03 -6.79
N THR A 176 -10.04 4.90 -6.31
CA THR A 176 -10.77 4.67 -5.06
C THR A 176 -12.27 4.80 -5.34
N GLU A 177 -13.04 3.86 -4.82
CA GLU A 177 -14.48 3.75 -4.97
C GLU A 177 -15.13 3.76 -3.58
N VAL A 178 -16.29 4.38 -3.47
CA VAL A 178 -17.11 4.40 -2.25
C VAL A 178 -18.47 3.85 -2.60
N GLU A 179 -18.85 2.73 -1.97
CA GLU A 179 -20.12 2.05 -2.19
C GLU A 179 -20.79 1.78 -0.85
N GLY A 180 -21.87 2.49 -0.56
CA GLY A 180 -22.56 2.40 0.73
C GLY A 180 -21.61 2.74 1.89
N ASN A 181 -21.31 1.76 2.74
CA ASN A 181 -20.41 1.91 3.87
C ASN A 181 -19.04 1.25 3.65
N GLU A 182 -18.66 0.99 2.40
CA GLU A 182 -17.38 0.41 2.01
C GLU A 182 -16.59 1.41 1.16
N VAL A 183 -15.28 1.47 1.41
CA VAL A 183 -14.32 2.14 0.54
C VAL A 183 -13.35 1.10 0.01
N ARG A 184 -13.10 1.12 -1.29
CA ARG A 184 -12.13 0.26 -1.96
C ARG A 184 -11.10 1.11 -2.67
N SER A 185 -9.82 0.86 -2.42
CA SER A 185 -8.71 1.46 -3.18
C SER A 185 -8.02 0.38 -4.00
N ARG A 186 -7.60 0.70 -5.22
CA ARG A 186 -6.85 -0.20 -6.10
C ARG A 186 -5.74 0.56 -6.80
N ALA A 187 -4.50 0.10 -6.62
CA ALA A 187 -3.33 0.53 -7.38
C ALA A 187 -2.98 -0.52 -8.44
N THR A 188 -2.96 -0.13 -9.71
CA THR A 188 -2.50 -0.95 -10.84
C THR A 188 -1.28 -0.31 -11.50
N ASN A 189 -0.51 -1.08 -12.30
CA ASN A 189 0.64 -0.56 -13.04
C ASN A 189 1.68 0.20 -12.17
N TRP A 190 1.74 -0.12 -10.87
CA TRP A 190 2.63 0.52 -9.91
C TRP A 190 3.98 -0.17 -9.94
N ARG A 191 4.86 0.29 -10.84
CA ARG A 191 6.19 -0.31 -11.02
C ARG A 191 7.13 -0.05 -9.83
N GLY A 192 6.95 1.06 -9.12
CA GLY A 192 7.63 1.37 -7.86
C GLY A 192 7.06 0.64 -6.63
N TYR A 193 6.29 -0.44 -6.80
CA TYR A 193 5.71 -1.23 -5.71
C TYR A 193 6.76 -1.72 -4.73
N HIS A 194 6.41 -1.68 -3.44
CA HIS A 194 7.20 -2.27 -2.36
C HIS A 194 6.25 -2.75 -1.26
N CYS A 195 6.58 -3.89 -0.63
CA CYS A 195 5.71 -4.50 0.37
C CYS A 195 5.49 -3.60 1.58
N PHE A 196 6.55 -2.96 2.08
CA PHE A 196 6.46 -2.04 3.22
C PHE A 196 5.64 -0.80 2.85
N ILE A 197 5.81 -0.26 1.64
CA ILE A 197 5.02 0.89 1.16
C ILE A 197 3.54 0.53 0.95
N CYS A 198 3.20 -0.65 0.40
CA CYS A 198 1.78 -1.08 0.28
C CYS A 198 1.15 -1.25 1.68
N ARG A 199 1.90 -1.69 2.71
CA ARG A 199 1.43 -1.69 4.12
C ARG A 199 1.20 -0.29 4.67
N MET A 200 2.14 0.64 4.45
CA MET A 200 1.97 2.05 4.83
C MET A 200 0.74 2.66 4.14
N ASN A 201 0.59 2.49 2.83
CA ASN A 201 -0.58 2.98 2.08
C ASN A 201 -1.90 2.38 2.56
N ARG A 202 -1.91 1.12 3.01
CA ARG A 202 -3.07 0.49 3.64
C ARG A 202 -3.45 1.19 4.95
N GLU A 203 -2.47 1.53 5.76
CA GLU A 203 -2.71 2.28 6.99
C GLU A 203 -3.08 3.75 6.70
N ALA A 204 -2.52 4.35 5.66
CA ALA A 204 -2.85 5.69 5.19
C ALA A 204 -4.34 5.79 4.92
N MET A 205 -4.92 4.78 4.26
CA MET A 205 -6.35 4.67 4.02
C MET A 205 -7.16 4.77 5.33
N ARG A 206 -6.75 4.06 6.38
CA ARG A 206 -7.41 4.11 7.69
C ARG A 206 -7.32 5.50 8.32
N ILE A 207 -6.11 6.08 8.35
CA ILE A 207 -5.84 7.38 8.98
C ILE A 207 -6.59 8.50 8.27
N ILE A 208 -6.54 8.53 6.94
CA ILE A 208 -7.23 9.52 6.10
C ILE A 208 -8.73 9.52 6.38
N HIS A 209 -9.39 8.35 6.34
CA HIS A 209 -10.83 8.27 6.56
C HIS A 209 -11.21 8.64 8.01
N THR A 210 -10.39 8.22 8.98
CA THR A 210 -10.57 8.65 10.38
C THR A 210 -10.46 10.16 10.52
N ALA A 211 -9.52 10.80 9.82
CA ALA A 211 -9.35 12.25 9.83
C ALA A 211 -10.52 13.02 9.18
N MET A 212 -11.28 12.38 8.28
CA MET A 212 -12.54 12.91 7.74
C MET A 212 -13.72 12.80 8.72
N GLY A 213 -13.50 12.26 9.93
CA GLY A 213 -14.57 12.02 10.91
C GLY A 213 -15.35 10.73 10.67
N VAL A 214 -14.91 9.88 9.74
CA VAL A 214 -15.52 8.58 9.50
C VAL A 214 -15.09 7.59 10.58
N LYS A 215 -16.06 6.92 11.20
CA LYS A 215 -15.78 5.80 12.09
C LYS A 215 -15.45 4.55 11.27
N VAL A 216 -14.16 4.22 11.18
CA VAL A 216 -13.67 3.00 10.52
C VAL A 216 -13.98 1.77 11.37
N LEU A 217 -14.50 0.71 10.73
CA LEU A 217 -14.81 -0.57 11.36
C LEU A 217 -13.69 -1.57 11.08
N GLY A 218 -12.98 -1.99 12.13
CA GLY A 218 -11.96 -3.03 12.04
C GLY A 218 -10.67 -2.58 11.34
N LYS A 219 -9.92 -3.56 10.84
CA LYS A 219 -8.69 -3.36 10.06
C LYS A 219 -9.03 -3.17 8.58
N VAL A 220 -8.14 -2.50 7.85
CA VAL A 220 -8.22 -2.48 6.39
C VAL A 220 -7.83 -3.86 5.86
N GLU A 221 -8.69 -4.43 5.04
CA GLU A 221 -8.53 -5.77 4.46
C GLU A 221 -7.81 -5.67 3.13
N THR A 222 -6.80 -6.51 2.91
CA THR A 222 -6.19 -6.67 1.59
C THR A 222 -7.02 -7.63 0.75
N VAL A 223 -7.37 -7.22 -0.47
CA VAL A 223 -8.18 -8.00 -1.41
C VAL A 223 -7.34 -8.57 -2.54
N GLU A 224 -6.40 -7.77 -3.07
CA GLU A 224 -5.46 -8.18 -4.13
C GLU A 224 -4.06 -7.70 -3.71
N CYS A 225 -3.03 -8.50 -3.95
CA CYS A 225 -1.67 -8.21 -3.54
C CYS A 225 -0.64 -8.55 -4.63
N MET A 226 0.07 -7.53 -5.13
CA MET A 226 1.14 -7.72 -6.11
C MET A 226 2.30 -8.61 -5.61
N ALA A 227 2.55 -8.65 -4.29
CA ALA A 227 3.54 -9.59 -3.73
C ALA A 227 3.09 -11.05 -3.81
N GLN A 228 1.78 -11.31 -3.92
CA GLN A 228 1.21 -12.64 -4.11
C GLN A 228 1.04 -13.01 -5.60
N GLY A 229 1.48 -12.13 -6.51
CA GLY A 229 1.39 -12.34 -7.95
C GLY A 229 0.14 -11.74 -8.61
N ASP A 230 -0.71 -11.03 -7.85
CA ASP A 230 -1.85 -10.33 -8.42
C ASP A 230 -1.41 -9.15 -9.30
N LYS A 231 -2.31 -8.73 -10.20
CA LYS A 231 -2.07 -7.60 -11.11
C LYS A 231 -2.22 -6.24 -10.44
N SER A 232 -2.67 -6.19 -9.18
CA SER A 232 -2.96 -4.96 -8.44
C SER A 232 -2.72 -5.09 -6.93
N CYS A 233 -2.52 -3.97 -6.22
CA CYS A 233 -2.61 -3.88 -4.74
C CYS A 233 -3.98 -3.23 -4.46
N SER A 234 -4.95 -4.01 -3.96
CA SER A 234 -6.29 -3.53 -3.62
C SER A 234 -6.59 -3.75 -2.15
N ASN A 235 -7.17 -2.72 -1.52
CA ASN A 235 -7.54 -2.70 -0.11
C ASN A 235 -8.99 -2.27 0.06
N ARG A 236 -9.62 -2.79 1.11
CA ARG A 236 -11.01 -2.53 1.48
C ARG A 236 -11.09 -2.04 2.91
N LEU A 237 -11.85 -0.97 3.13
CA LEU A 237 -12.16 -0.40 4.43
C LEU A 237 -13.68 -0.35 4.62
N ARG A 238 -14.17 -0.71 5.81
CA ARG A 238 -15.58 -0.60 6.19
C ARG A 238 -15.79 0.59 7.12
N MET A 239 -16.94 1.25 6.98
CA MET A 239 -17.34 2.43 7.74
C MET A 239 -18.59 2.13 8.55
N ALA A 240 -18.75 2.79 9.70
CA ALA A 240 -20.03 2.83 10.39
C ALA A 240 -21.04 3.63 9.56
N ARG A 241 -22.32 3.26 9.65
CA ARG A 241 -23.43 4.05 9.10
C ARG A 241 -23.70 5.27 9.96
#